data_AF-A0A6P8X7I3-F1
#
_entry.id   AF-A0A6P8X7I3-F1
#
_cell.length_a   1.000
_cell.length_b   1.000
_cell.length_c   1.000
_cell.angle_alpha   90.00
_cell.angle_beta   90.00
_cell.angle_gamma   90.00
#
_symmetry.space_group_name_H-M   'P 1'
#
loop_
_entity.id
_entity.type
_entity.pdbx_description
1 polymer ?
#
loop_
_entity_poly.entity_id
_entity_poly.type
_entity_poly.pdbx_seq_one_letter_code
_entity_poly.pdbx_strand_id
1 'polypeptide(L)'
;MSAKQNSKKSKWALDFNVSKNADMPSPPGYNPTALVNQTEVVRDQRLVIKKSWDLALGPLKQIPMNLFIMYMSGNSISIFPIMMVGMMLIRPIKAIFTTQVTSKMAEGAQGTGQRIVYILGNLANVALALYKCHSMGLLPTHASDWLAFVQPQTRLEYYGGGVSFI
;
A
#
# COMPACT_ATOMS: atom_id res chain seq x y z
N MET A 1 -39.28 31.11 -65.85
CA MET A 1 -37.85 31.51 -65.85
C MET A 1 -37.59 32.24 -64.55
N SER A 2 -36.77 31.65 -63.66
CA SER A 2 -36.53 32.16 -62.30
C SER A 2 -35.53 33.32 -62.33
N ALA A 3 -35.96 34.51 -61.91
CA ALA A 3 -35.12 35.70 -61.85
C ALA A 3 -34.27 35.66 -60.57
N LYS A 4 -32.96 35.39 -60.71
CA LYS A 4 -31.97 35.54 -59.63
C LYS A 4 -31.93 37.01 -59.16
N GLN A 5 -32.49 37.29 -57.98
CA GLN A 5 -32.29 38.56 -57.31
C GLN A 5 -30.84 38.64 -56.80
N ASN A 6 -30.03 39.45 -57.49
CA ASN A 6 -28.68 39.77 -57.06
C ASN A 6 -28.76 40.88 -56.00
N SER A 7 -28.81 40.49 -54.72
CA SER A 7 -28.82 41.41 -53.58
C SER A 7 -27.48 42.16 -53.50
N LYS A 8 -27.50 43.45 -53.82
CA LYS A 8 -26.35 44.35 -53.64
C LYS A 8 -26.17 44.59 -52.14
N LYS A 9 -25.18 43.92 -51.53
CA LYS A 9 -24.81 44.17 -50.13
C LYS A 9 -24.38 45.64 -49.96
N SER A 10 -25.00 46.35 -49.01
CA SER A 10 -24.69 47.74 -48.70
C SER A 10 -23.28 47.86 -48.13
N LYS A 11 -22.50 48.84 -48.61
CA LYS A 11 -21.12 49.12 -48.18
C LYS A 11 -20.99 49.44 -46.68
N TRP A 12 -22.10 49.81 -46.04
CA TRP A 12 -22.18 50.19 -44.62
C TRP A 12 -23.05 49.25 -43.78
N ALA A 13 -23.40 48.07 -44.32
CA ALA A 13 -24.07 47.06 -43.51
C ALA A 13 -23.11 46.57 -42.41
N LEU A 14 -23.41 46.94 -41.17
CA LEU A 14 -22.70 46.47 -39.98
C LEU A 14 -23.22 45.08 -39.64
N ASP A 15 -22.36 44.09 -39.82
CA ASP A 15 -22.63 42.71 -39.44
C ASP A 15 -21.91 42.46 -38.10
N PHE A 16 -22.70 42.34 -37.02
CA PHE A 16 -22.20 42.21 -35.66
C PHE A 16 -21.65 40.80 -35.35
N ASN A 17 -21.75 39.87 -36.30
CA ASN A 17 -21.30 38.48 -36.16
C ASN A 17 -20.06 38.17 -37.02
N VAL A 18 -19.28 39.20 -37.38
CA VAL A 18 -18.03 39.03 -38.13
C VAL A 18 -16.87 38.96 -37.16
N SER A 19 -16.42 37.75 -36.85
CA SER A 19 -15.15 37.53 -36.16
C SER A 19 -14.00 37.84 -37.12
N LYS A 20 -13.58 39.10 -37.17
CA LYS A 20 -12.52 39.62 -38.05
C LYS A 20 -11.10 39.38 -37.52
N ASN A 21 -10.89 38.26 -36.82
CA ASN A 21 -9.65 37.97 -36.09
C ASN A 21 -8.89 36.75 -36.62
N ALA A 22 -9.00 36.43 -37.92
CA ALA A 22 -8.27 35.31 -38.51
C ALA A 22 -6.76 35.58 -38.71
N ASP A 23 -6.37 36.85 -38.89
CA ASP A 23 -4.99 37.22 -39.28
C ASP A 23 -4.19 37.97 -38.18
N MET A 24 -4.75 38.12 -36.97
CA MET A 24 -4.04 38.78 -35.87
C MET A 24 -3.30 37.75 -35.02
N PRO A 25 -1.99 37.91 -34.79
CA PRO A 25 -1.27 37.04 -33.86
C PRO A 25 -1.95 37.13 -32.49
N SER A 26 -2.29 35.98 -31.93
CA SER A 26 -2.93 35.90 -30.63
C SER A 26 -2.06 36.60 -29.58
N PRO A 27 -2.65 37.40 -28.68
CA PRO A 27 -1.87 38.11 -27.69
C PRO A 27 -1.12 37.12 -26.78
N PRO A 28 0.06 37.48 -26.26
CA PRO A 28 0.82 36.61 -25.37
C PRO A 28 -0.05 36.12 -24.20
N GLY A 29 -0.25 34.81 -24.08
CA GLY A 29 -1.10 34.21 -23.05
C GLY A 29 -2.52 33.81 -23.49
N TYR A 30 -2.95 34.15 -24.70
CA TYR A 30 -4.22 33.66 -25.25
C TYR A 30 -4.06 32.23 -25.78
N ASN A 31 -4.49 31.26 -24.97
CA ASN A 31 -4.65 29.88 -25.38
C ASN A 31 -6.12 29.49 -25.17
N PRO A 32 -6.93 29.32 -26.24
CA PRO A 32 -8.35 29.00 -26.11
C PRO A 32 -8.59 27.64 -25.43
N THR A 33 -7.56 26.78 -25.37
CA THR A 33 -7.60 25.49 -24.69
C THR A 33 -7.11 25.56 -23.23
N ALA A 34 -6.47 26.65 -22.81
CA ALA A 34 -5.98 26.79 -21.43
C ALA A 34 -7.13 26.91 -20.42
N LEU A 35 -8.28 27.45 -20.80
CA LEU A 35 -9.43 27.49 -19.89
C LEU A 35 -9.99 26.09 -19.56
N VAL A 36 -9.75 25.10 -20.43
CA VAL A 36 -10.16 23.70 -20.22
C VAL A 36 -9.05 22.87 -19.58
N ASN A 37 -7.78 23.15 -19.88
CA ASN A 37 -6.65 22.28 -19.48
C ASN A 37 -5.79 22.80 -18.32
N GLN A 38 -5.94 24.07 -17.91
CA GLN A 38 -5.01 24.67 -16.93
C GLN A 38 -5.41 24.44 -15.47
N THR A 39 -6.65 24.02 -15.20
CA THR A 39 -7.12 23.71 -13.84
C THR A 39 -6.78 22.30 -13.37
N GLU A 40 -6.65 21.32 -14.27
CA GLU A 40 -6.50 19.91 -13.86
C GLU A 40 -5.03 19.46 -13.74
N VAL A 41 -4.14 19.79 -14.67
CA VAL A 41 -2.89 19.02 -14.79
C VAL A 41 -1.77 19.43 -13.80
N VAL A 42 -1.71 20.69 -13.37
CA VAL A 42 -0.58 21.20 -12.55
C VAL A 42 -0.90 21.29 -11.05
N ARG A 43 -2.17 21.46 -10.67
CA ARG A 43 -2.59 21.39 -9.27
C ARG A 43 -2.55 19.96 -8.71
N ASP A 44 -2.70 18.95 -9.57
CA ASP A 44 -2.78 17.57 -9.14
C ASP A 44 -1.43 16.92 -8.83
N GLN A 45 -0.36 17.19 -9.58
CA GLN A 45 0.92 16.46 -9.38
C GLN A 45 1.52 16.64 -7.98
N ARG A 46 1.53 17.87 -7.45
CA ARG A 46 2.03 18.13 -6.08
C ARG A 46 1.14 17.47 -5.02
N LEU A 47 -0.18 17.44 -5.23
CA LEU A 47 -1.13 16.80 -4.33
C LEU A 47 -1.02 15.28 -4.38
N VAL A 48 -0.82 14.70 -5.56
CA VAL A 48 -0.56 13.27 -5.78
C VAL A 48 0.72 12.85 -5.08
N ILE A 49 1.82 13.60 -5.23
CA ILE A 49 3.09 13.31 -4.53
C ILE A 49 2.93 13.36 -3.01
N LYS A 50 2.22 14.36 -2.48
CA LYS A 50 1.98 14.45 -1.03
C LYS A 50 1.12 13.29 -0.51
N LYS A 51 0.08 12.94 -1.26
CA LYS A 51 -0.82 11.82 -0.94
C LYS A 51 -0.13 10.47 -1.05
N SER A 52 0.75 10.29 -2.04
CA SER A 52 1.50 9.05 -2.21
C SER A 52 2.58 8.88 -1.15
N TRP A 53 3.19 9.98 -0.67
CA TRP A 53 4.05 9.95 0.52
C TRP A 53 3.29 9.56 1.79
N ASP A 54 2.08 10.09 1.99
CA ASP A 54 1.27 9.73 3.14
C ASP A 54 0.83 8.26 3.11
N LEU A 55 0.50 7.75 1.92
CA LEU A 55 0.19 6.33 1.70
C LEU A 55 1.41 5.44 1.93
N ALA A 56 2.59 5.84 1.44
CA ALA A 56 3.85 5.11 1.63
C ALA A 56 4.25 5.02 3.11
N LEU A 57 4.01 6.08 3.87
CA LEU A 57 4.28 6.15 5.31
C LEU A 57 3.19 5.48 6.16
N GLY A 58 2.03 5.12 5.58
CA GLY A 58 0.90 4.51 6.28
C GLY A 58 1.27 3.30 7.14
N PRO A 59 1.93 2.25 6.59
CA PRO A 59 2.36 1.09 7.36
C PRO A 59 3.30 1.43 8.52
N LEU A 60 4.14 2.46 8.35
CA LEU A 60 5.10 2.89 9.38
C LEU A 60 4.37 3.45 10.60
N LYS A 61 3.28 4.21 10.38
CA LYS A 61 2.43 4.76 11.45
C LYS A 61 1.71 3.70 12.26
N GLN A 62 1.56 2.48 11.74
CA GLN A 62 0.91 1.38 12.44
C GLN A 62 1.82 0.69 13.46
N ILE A 63 3.14 0.82 13.31
CA ILE A 63 4.14 0.15 14.16
C ILE A 63 3.97 0.50 15.65
N PRO A 64 3.85 1.79 16.05
CA PRO A 64 3.68 2.15 17.47
C PRO A 64 2.41 1.56 18.09
N MET A 65 1.31 1.54 17.31
CA MET A 65 0.05 0.95 17.76
C MET A 65 0.19 -0.56 17.99
N ASN A 66 0.81 -1.27 17.04
CA ASN A 66 1.05 -2.71 17.16
C ASN A 66 2.00 -3.03 18.34
N LEU A 67 3.03 -2.20 18.56
CA LEU A 67 3.95 -2.31 19.71
C LEU A 67 3.22 -2.14 21.05
N PHE A 68 2.35 -1.14 21.16
CA PHE A 68 1.59 -0.90 22.38
C PHE A 68 0.65 -2.07 22.71
N ILE A 69 -0.04 -2.59 21.69
CA ILE A 69 -0.87 -3.78 21.83
C ILE A 69 -0.02 -4.98 22.28
N MET A 70 1.15 -5.19 21.67
CA MET A 70 2.06 -6.27 22.04
C MET A 70 2.56 -6.17 23.48
N TYR A 71 2.79 -4.94 23.96
CA TYR A 71 3.17 -4.65 25.34
C TYR A 71 2.03 -4.98 26.32
N MET A 72 0.81 -4.54 26.02
CA MET A 72 -0.36 -4.75 26.89
C MET A 72 -0.87 -6.20 26.90
N SER A 73 -0.72 -6.92 25.79
CA SER A 73 -1.23 -8.29 25.62
C SER A 73 -0.50 -9.37 26.43
N GLY A 74 0.68 -9.09 26.98
CA GLY A 74 1.50 -10.10 27.69
C GLY A 74 1.93 -11.29 26.82
N ASN A 75 2.50 -12.33 27.43
CA ASN A 75 3.00 -13.54 26.75
C ASN A 75 2.13 -14.79 26.98
N SER A 76 0.91 -14.64 27.48
CA SER A 76 0.03 -15.77 27.76
C SER A 76 -0.51 -16.41 26.46
N ILE A 77 -0.29 -17.71 26.30
CA ILE A 77 -0.84 -18.50 25.18
C ILE A 77 -2.35 -18.62 25.37
N SER A 78 -3.10 -17.82 24.64
CA SER A 78 -4.57 -17.88 24.60
C SER A 78 -5.03 -17.70 23.15
N ILE A 79 -6.23 -18.20 22.84
CA ILE A 79 -6.75 -18.23 21.47
C ILE A 79 -6.91 -16.82 20.86
N PHE A 80 -7.20 -15.83 21.71
CA PHE A 80 -7.48 -14.46 21.29
C PHE A 80 -6.21 -13.72 20.78
N PRO A 81 -5.08 -13.71 21.52
CA PRO A 81 -3.80 -13.21 21.01
C PRO A 81 -3.30 -13.95 19.76
N ILE A 82 -3.53 -15.26 19.66
CA ILE A 82 -3.11 -16.05 18.48
C ILE A 82 -3.80 -15.54 17.21
N MET A 83 -5.12 -15.33 17.27
CA MET A 83 -5.88 -14.78 16.14
C MET A 83 -5.46 -13.34 15.81
N MET A 84 -5.19 -12.52 16.83
CA MET A 84 -4.73 -11.15 16.66
C MET A 84 -3.37 -11.09 15.96
N VAL A 85 -2.39 -11.86 16.43
CA VAL A 85 -1.04 -11.93 15.86
C VAL A 85 -1.07 -12.54 14.45
N GLY A 86 -1.94 -13.54 14.21
CA GLY A 86 -2.14 -14.12 12.88
C GLY A 86 -2.59 -13.08 11.85
N MET A 87 -3.60 -12.27 12.17
CA MET A 87 -4.02 -11.18 11.28
C MET A 87 -2.97 -10.07 11.17
N MET A 88 -2.23 -9.79 12.25
CA MET A 88 -1.13 -8.82 12.25
C MET A 88 0.02 -9.24 11.34
N LEU A 89 0.24 -10.54 11.13
CA LEU A 89 1.24 -11.08 10.20
C LEU A 89 0.70 -11.18 8.76
N ILE A 90 -0.53 -11.63 8.57
CA ILE A 90 -1.12 -11.84 7.23
C ILE A 90 -1.43 -10.51 6.54
N ARG A 91 -1.90 -9.48 7.26
CA ARG A 91 -2.28 -8.18 6.66
C ARG A 91 -1.12 -7.48 5.95
N PRO A 92 0.07 -7.30 6.57
CA PRO A 92 1.21 -6.68 5.90
C PRO A 92 1.78 -7.55 4.77
N ILE A 93 1.74 -8.88 4.90
CA ILE A 93 2.15 -9.78 3.83
C ILE A 93 1.25 -9.61 2.59
N LYS A 94 -0.07 -9.63 2.80
CA LYS A 94 -1.04 -9.38 1.73
C LYS A 94 -0.82 -8.00 1.11
N ALA A 95 -0.56 -6.99 1.93
CA ALA A 95 -0.26 -5.63 1.49
C ALA A 95 0.96 -5.60 0.54
N ILE A 96 2.08 -6.25 0.92
CA ILE A 96 3.30 -6.36 0.09
C ILE A 96 2.99 -7.01 -1.27
N PHE A 97 2.23 -8.11 -1.30
CA PHE A 97 1.87 -8.78 -2.55
C PHE A 97 0.92 -7.95 -3.43
N THR A 98 0.02 -7.18 -2.82
CA THR A 98 -0.90 -6.29 -3.55
C THR A 98 -0.25 -5.00 -4.05
N THR A 99 0.96 -4.65 -3.60
CA THR A 99 1.66 -3.41 -3.99
C THR A 99 1.95 -3.28 -5.50
N GLN A 100 1.91 -4.37 -6.26
CA GLN A 100 2.00 -4.33 -7.73
C GLN A 100 0.85 -3.50 -8.33
N VAL A 101 -0.33 -3.47 -7.69
CA VAL A 101 -1.48 -2.63 -8.08
C VAL A 101 -1.24 -1.17 -7.73
N THR A 102 -0.66 -0.87 -6.57
CA THR A 102 -0.32 0.49 -6.12
C THR A 102 0.83 1.11 -6.93
N SER A 103 1.67 0.28 -7.55
CA SER A 103 2.77 0.73 -8.41
C SER A 103 2.29 1.49 -9.65
N LYS A 104 1.08 1.21 -10.15
CA LYS A 104 0.45 1.97 -11.24
C LYS A 104 0.00 3.37 -10.81
N MET A 105 -0.22 3.61 -9.51
CA MET A 105 -0.55 4.94 -8.98
C MET A 105 0.70 5.79 -8.68
N ALA A 106 1.90 5.20 -8.82
CA ALA A 106 3.18 5.85 -8.56
C ALA A 106 3.91 6.26 -9.86
N GLU A 107 3.17 6.55 -10.93
CA GLU A 107 3.73 7.06 -12.18
C GLU A 107 4.24 8.51 -11.97
N GLY A 108 5.50 8.62 -11.57
CA GLY A 108 6.21 9.89 -11.37
C GLY A 108 7.65 9.67 -10.91
N ALA A 109 8.50 10.70 -11.00
CA ALA A 109 9.95 10.62 -10.73
C ALA A 109 10.34 10.14 -9.32
N GLN A 110 9.41 10.19 -8.35
CA GLN A 110 9.63 9.79 -6.94
C GLN A 110 8.93 8.47 -6.57
N GLY A 111 8.28 7.78 -7.52
CA GLY A 111 7.46 6.60 -7.26
C GLY A 111 8.24 5.40 -6.70
N THR A 112 9.49 5.21 -7.14
CA THR A 112 10.34 4.10 -6.67
C THR A 112 10.71 4.24 -5.20
N GLY A 113 11.04 5.45 -4.74
CA GLY A 113 11.35 5.71 -3.33
C GLY A 113 10.16 5.44 -2.41
N GLN A 114 8.97 5.89 -2.82
CA GLN A 114 7.72 5.67 -2.09
C GLN A 114 7.36 4.18 -1.98
N ARG A 115 7.58 3.41 -3.05
CA ARG A 115 7.39 1.95 -3.04
C ARG A 115 8.33 1.25 -2.06
N ILE A 116 9.61 1.63 -2.03
CA ILE A 116 10.59 1.05 -1.11
C ILE A 116 10.19 1.31 0.35
N VAL A 117 9.82 2.55 0.66
CA VAL A 117 9.39 2.94 2.02
C VAL A 117 8.14 2.15 2.46
N TYR A 118 7.17 1.98 1.56
CA TYR A 118 5.99 1.18 1.84
C TYR A 118 6.33 -0.29 2.13
N ILE A 119 7.20 -0.91 1.33
CA ILE A 119 7.63 -2.30 1.53
C ILE A 119 8.41 -2.44 2.83
N LEU A 120 9.34 -1.53 3.13
CA LEU A 120 10.09 -1.51 4.38
C LEU A 120 9.18 -1.36 5.60
N GLY A 121 8.17 -0.49 5.54
CA GLY A 121 7.20 -0.33 6.62
C GLY A 121 6.36 -1.59 6.87
N ASN A 122 5.97 -2.30 5.82
CA ASN A 122 5.27 -3.59 5.98
C ASN A 122 6.21 -4.69 6.49
N LEU A 123 7.45 -4.76 6.00
CA LEU A 123 8.46 -5.69 6.49
C LEU A 123 8.75 -5.49 7.99
N ALA A 124 8.84 -4.24 8.44
CA ALA A 124 9.01 -3.93 9.85
C ALA A 124 7.83 -4.44 10.70
N ASN A 125 6.58 -4.30 10.22
CA ASN A 125 5.42 -4.88 10.90
C ASN A 125 5.44 -6.41 10.91
N VAL A 126 5.87 -7.06 9.82
CA VAL A 126 6.03 -8.53 9.78
C VAL A 126 7.10 -8.99 10.78
N ALA A 127 8.25 -8.31 10.82
CA ALA A 127 9.32 -8.62 11.75
C ALA A 127 8.86 -8.48 13.22
N LEU A 128 8.09 -7.43 13.51
CA LEU A 128 7.49 -7.22 14.83
C LEU A 128 6.51 -8.35 15.21
N ALA A 129 5.67 -8.77 14.26
CA ALA A 129 4.73 -9.88 14.46
C ALA A 129 5.46 -11.21 14.69
N LEU A 130 6.51 -11.49 13.91
CA LEU A 130 7.35 -12.68 14.07
C LEU A 130 8.06 -12.71 15.42
N TYR A 131 8.59 -11.57 15.88
CA TYR A 131 9.16 -11.44 17.21
C TYR A 131 8.14 -11.77 18.30
N LYS A 132 6.88 -11.33 18.14
CA LYS A 132 5.81 -11.68 19.07
C LYS A 132 5.46 -13.17 19.04
N CYS A 133 5.36 -13.78 17.86
CA CYS A 133 5.13 -15.23 17.70
C CYS A 133 6.23 -16.05 18.40
N HIS A 134 7.48 -15.63 18.25
CA HIS A 134 8.61 -16.26 18.93
C HIS A 134 8.51 -16.09 20.45
N SER A 135 8.23 -14.87 20.93
CA SER A 135 8.06 -14.59 22.37
C SER A 135 6.91 -15.37 23.01
N MET A 136 5.85 -15.67 22.25
CA MET A 136 4.70 -16.47 22.68
C MET A 136 4.93 -17.99 22.54
N GLY A 137 6.06 -18.45 22.00
CA GLY A 137 6.34 -19.88 21.82
C GLY A 137 5.45 -20.56 20.77
N LEU A 138 4.88 -19.80 19.82
CA LEU A 138 4.00 -20.34 18.78
C LEU A 138 4.76 -20.95 17.60
N LEU A 139 6.06 -20.63 17.48
CA LEU A 139 6.91 -21.15 16.42
C LEU A 139 7.57 -22.45 16.89
N PRO A 140 7.70 -23.46 16.02
CA PRO A 140 8.35 -24.74 16.33
C PRO A 140 9.88 -24.60 16.43
N THR A 141 10.34 -23.73 17.33
CA THR A 141 11.75 -23.37 17.51
C THR A 141 12.40 -24.09 18.68
N HIS A 142 11.61 -24.62 19.62
CA HIS A 142 12.14 -25.33 20.78
C HIS A 142 12.16 -26.83 20.55
N ALA A 143 13.16 -27.51 21.12
CA ALA A 143 13.26 -28.98 21.07
C ALA A 143 12.02 -29.68 21.67
N SER A 144 11.31 -29.02 22.59
CA SER A 144 10.03 -29.47 23.12
C SER A 144 8.97 -29.66 22.04
N ASP A 145 8.98 -28.83 21.00
CA ASP A 145 8.00 -28.87 19.90
C ASP A 145 8.18 -30.12 19.04
N TRP A 146 9.38 -30.72 19.09
CA TRP A 146 9.77 -31.91 18.34
C TRP A 146 9.80 -33.19 19.19
N LEU A 147 9.62 -33.07 20.51
CA LEU A 147 9.67 -34.21 21.44
C LEU A 147 8.66 -35.30 21.06
N ALA A 148 7.49 -34.92 20.53
CA ALA A 148 6.46 -35.85 20.08
C ALA A 148 6.93 -36.80 18.96
N PHE A 149 7.98 -36.42 18.22
CA PHE A 149 8.55 -37.21 17.14
C PHE A 149 9.83 -37.96 17.53
N VAL A 150 10.32 -37.76 18.76
CA VAL A 150 11.52 -38.44 19.27
C VAL A 150 11.12 -39.81 19.78
N GLN A 151 11.79 -40.86 19.31
CA GLN A 151 11.56 -42.20 19.82
C GLN A 151 11.99 -42.30 21.30
N PRO A 152 11.19 -42.93 22.16
CA PRO A 152 11.59 -43.16 23.53
C PRO A 152 12.87 -44.01 23.56
N GLN A 153 13.79 -43.66 24.46
CA GLN A 153 15.01 -44.44 24.64
C GLN A 153 14.64 -45.86 25.08
N THR A 154 14.98 -46.85 24.25
CA THR A 154 14.78 -48.26 24.58
C THR A 154 15.82 -48.70 25.61
N ARG A 155 15.38 -49.35 26.68
CA ARG A 155 16.31 -49.91 27.67
C ARG A 155 17.14 -51.03 27.02
N LEU A 156 18.46 -50.92 27.08
CA LEU A 156 19.40 -51.91 26.54
C LEU A 156 19.75 -53.00 27.57
N GLU A 157 19.66 -52.67 28.86
CA GLU A 157 20.04 -53.55 29.95
C GLU A 157 18.86 -53.76 30.90
N TYR A 158 18.69 -55.02 31.32
CA TYR A 158 17.71 -55.45 32.30
C TYR A 158 18.45 -55.98 33.52
N TYR A 159 18.30 -55.31 34.65
CA TYR A 159 18.74 -55.83 35.95
C TYR A 159 17.50 -56.11 36.79
N GLY A 160 17.32 -57.39 37.15
CA GLY A 160 16.24 -57.85 38.01
C GLY A 160 16.82 -58.59 39.21
N GLY A 161 16.59 -58.07 40.40
CA GLY A 161 16.91 -58.71 41.67
C GLY A 161 15.83 -58.32 42.69
N GLY A 162 15.38 -59.29 43.47
CA GLY A 162 14.38 -59.13 44.52
C GLY A 162 14.82 -59.82 45.80
N VAL A 163 14.13 -59.56 46.90
CA VAL A 163 14.47 -60.13 48.21
C VAL A 163 14.20 -61.64 48.20
N SER A 164 15.25 -62.44 48.38
CA SER A 164 15.12 -63.88 48.63
C SER A 164 14.75 -64.07 50.10
N PHE A 165 13.49 -64.37 50.38
CA PHE A 165 13.06 -64.77 51.72
C PHE A 165 13.41 -66.25 51.93
N ILE A 166 14.62 -66.48 52.43
CA ILE A 166 15.03 -67.70 53.15
C ILE A 166 15.38 -67.29 54.56
#